data_AF-A0A9D5F8S0-F1
#
_entry.id   AF-A0A9D5F8S0-F1
#
_cell.length_a   1.000
_cell.length_b   1.000
_cell.length_c   1.000
_cell.angle_alpha   90.00
_cell.angle_beta   90.00
_cell.angle_gamma   90.00
#
_symmetry.space_group_name_H-M   'P 1'
#
loop_
_entity.id
_entity.type
_entity.pdbx_description
1 polymer ?
#
loop_
_entity_poly.entity_id
_entity_poly.type
_entity_poly.pdbx_seq_one_letter_code
_entity_poly.pdbx_strand_id
1 'polypeptide(L)'
;LDKIHRFAYSKLGNEYLWSPSMPCPLPAEEDIPIAYYGTSNIGQLKYVYRKGLALRYGKTMQCIAGIHYNFSLPEKLWPLLKAAEGFVGTDRDFQSVSYIALIRNFRRYSWLLMYLFGASPALDAGFLRGRSHQLEQLDPDTLYLPYATSLRMSDLGYQSNAQAGLTPCYNDLASYTDSLRKAVATPYAPYVEVGTHQDGEWVQLNTNILQIENEYYSNIRPKRVTYTGERPIQALVARGIQYVEVR
;
A
#
# COMPACT_ATOMS: atom_id res chain seq x y z
N LEU A 1 -10.67 -7.04 -16.46
CA LEU A 1 -11.23 -7.05 -15.09
C LEU A 1 -12.53 -7.85 -15.03
N ASP A 2 -13.58 -7.45 -15.77
CA ASP A 2 -14.89 -8.14 -15.81
C ASP A 2 -14.81 -9.68 -15.97
N LYS A 3 -14.02 -10.18 -16.93
CA LYS A 3 -13.82 -11.64 -17.10
C LYS A 3 -13.26 -12.34 -15.85
N ILE A 4 -12.38 -11.69 -15.10
CA ILE A 4 -11.80 -12.24 -13.87
C ILE A 4 -12.87 -12.29 -12.77
N HIS A 5 -13.68 -11.24 -12.63
CA HIS A 5 -14.79 -11.24 -11.68
C HIS A 5 -15.79 -12.36 -11.99
N ARG A 6 -16.24 -12.47 -13.24
CA ARG A 6 -17.17 -13.54 -13.66
C ARG A 6 -16.62 -14.93 -13.37
N PHE A 7 -15.34 -15.16 -13.66
CA PHE A 7 -14.69 -16.42 -13.34
C PHE A 7 -14.63 -16.66 -11.84
N ALA A 8 -14.21 -15.67 -11.03
CA ALA A 8 -14.15 -15.80 -9.58
C ALA A 8 -15.52 -16.14 -8.98
N TYR A 9 -16.58 -15.39 -9.33
CA TYR A 9 -17.94 -15.69 -8.89
C TYR A 9 -18.41 -17.10 -9.26
N SER A 10 -18.00 -17.64 -10.41
CA SER A 10 -18.31 -19.03 -10.78
C SER A 10 -17.64 -20.10 -9.90
N LYS A 11 -16.67 -19.70 -9.06
CA LYS A 11 -15.87 -20.59 -8.19
C LYS A 11 -16.08 -20.36 -6.70
N LEU A 12 -16.84 -19.33 -6.31
CA LEU A 12 -17.05 -18.95 -4.90
C LEU A 12 -18.17 -19.73 -4.20
N GLY A 13 -18.92 -20.58 -4.91
CA GLY A 13 -20.03 -21.33 -4.32
C GLY A 13 -21.12 -20.38 -3.81
N ASN A 14 -21.35 -20.36 -2.50
CA ASN A 14 -22.34 -19.50 -1.84
C ASN A 14 -21.76 -18.19 -1.29
N GLU A 15 -20.46 -17.94 -1.50
CA GLU A 15 -19.81 -16.70 -1.05
C GLU A 15 -20.00 -15.56 -2.04
N TYR A 16 -19.94 -14.33 -1.53
CA TYR A 16 -20.01 -13.10 -2.31
C TYR A 16 -18.78 -12.23 -2.07
N LEU A 17 -18.33 -11.52 -3.10
CA LEU A 17 -17.30 -10.49 -2.94
C LEU A 17 -17.92 -9.24 -2.33
N TRP A 18 -17.35 -8.79 -1.22
CA TRP A 18 -17.65 -7.49 -0.65
C TRP A 18 -17.16 -6.38 -1.58
N SER A 19 -18.08 -5.50 -1.99
CA SER A 19 -17.80 -4.45 -2.98
C SER A 19 -17.34 -3.10 -2.39
N PRO A 20 -17.80 -2.68 -1.20
CA PRO A 20 -17.30 -1.45 -0.55
C PRO A 20 -15.84 -1.56 -0.09
N SER A 21 -15.18 -0.41 0.04
CA SER A 21 -13.79 -0.32 0.51
C SER A 21 -13.65 -0.67 2.00
N MET A 22 -14.53 -0.13 2.84
CA MET A 22 -14.56 -0.45 4.28
C MET A 22 -15.22 -1.80 4.47
N PRO A 23 -14.66 -2.69 5.30
CA PRO A 23 -15.18 -4.04 5.47
C PRO A 23 -16.56 -4.05 6.12
N CYS A 24 -17.27 -5.17 5.93
CA CYS A 24 -18.45 -5.54 6.70
C CYS A 24 -18.10 -5.81 8.18
N PRO A 25 -19.08 -6.17 9.05
CA PRO A 25 -18.77 -6.72 10.37
C PRO A 25 -17.73 -7.83 10.22
N LEU A 26 -16.64 -7.71 10.99
CA LEU A 26 -15.54 -8.68 10.98
C LEU A 26 -15.64 -9.56 12.23
N PRO A 27 -15.21 -10.84 12.15
CA PRO A 27 -15.09 -11.69 13.34
C PRO A 27 -13.99 -11.16 14.26
N ALA A 28 -13.74 -11.84 15.39
CA ALA A 28 -12.63 -11.54 16.27
C ALA A 28 -11.27 -11.59 15.52
N GLU A 29 -10.21 -10.93 16.02
CA GLU A 29 -8.98 -10.81 15.22
C GLU A 29 -8.32 -12.15 14.96
N GLU A 30 -8.27 -12.97 16.00
CA GLU A 30 -7.77 -14.33 16.01
C GLU A 30 -8.37 -15.15 14.85
N ASP A 31 -9.65 -14.94 14.55
CA ASP A 31 -10.42 -15.68 13.56
C ASP A 31 -10.21 -15.20 12.11
N ILE A 32 -9.68 -14.00 11.90
CA ILE A 32 -9.37 -13.51 10.54
C ILE A 32 -8.14 -14.29 10.01
N PRO A 33 -8.28 -15.11 8.96
CA PRO A 33 -7.17 -15.93 8.49
C PRO A 33 -6.14 -15.09 7.75
N ILE A 34 -4.86 -15.42 7.93
CA ILE A 34 -3.77 -14.86 7.12
C ILE A 34 -3.65 -15.68 5.84
N ALA A 35 -3.56 -15.00 4.70
CA ALA A 35 -3.43 -15.64 3.40
C ALA A 35 -2.24 -16.63 3.36
N TYR A 36 -2.56 -17.90 3.11
CA TYR A 36 -1.60 -19.00 3.04
C TYR A 36 -1.15 -19.25 1.59
N TYR A 37 0.16 -19.43 1.40
CA TYR A 37 0.79 -19.57 0.08
C TYR A 37 1.58 -20.88 -0.07
N GLY A 38 1.28 -21.91 0.74
CA GLY A 38 1.99 -23.19 0.74
C GLY A 38 3.27 -23.18 1.58
N THR A 39 4.04 -24.27 1.46
CA THR A 39 5.26 -24.53 2.26
C THR A 39 6.57 -24.10 1.59
N SER A 40 6.53 -23.60 0.35
CA SER A 40 7.73 -23.09 -0.32
C SER A 40 8.31 -21.88 0.41
N ASN A 41 9.63 -21.65 0.30
CA ASN A 41 10.29 -20.49 0.93
C ASN A 41 9.64 -19.15 0.55
N ILE A 42 9.22 -18.98 -0.72
CA ILE A 42 8.52 -17.77 -1.17
C ILE A 42 7.12 -17.69 -0.55
N GLY A 43 6.43 -18.82 -0.43
CA GLY A 43 5.12 -18.89 0.22
C GLY A 43 5.19 -18.53 1.71
N GLN A 44 6.18 -19.10 2.41
CA GLN A 44 6.44 -18.82 3.82
C GLN A 44 6.87 -17.36 4.03
N LEU A 45 7.74 -16.80 3.17
CA LEU A 45 8.11 -15.38 3.22
C LEU A 45 6.87 -14.48 3.12
N LYS A 46 5.95 -14.77 2.19
CA LYS A 46 4.69 -14.00 2.03
C LYS A 46 3.73 -14.16 3.20
N TYR A 47 3.73 -15.34 3.84
CA TYR A 47 2.92 -15.64 5.01
C TYR A 47 3.46 -14.90 6.26
N VAL A 48 4.76 -15.04 6.55
CA VAL A 48 5.42 -14.35 7.67
C VAL A 48 5.35 -12.83 7.52
N TYR A 49 5.49 -12.31 6.29
CA TYR A 49 5.27 -10.88 6.03
C TYR A 49 3.90 -10.40 6.51
N ARG A 50 2.84 -11.18 6.22
CA ARG A 50 1.47 -10.86 6.65
C ARG A 50 1.25 -11.07 8.15
N LYS A 51 1.90 -12.06 8.77
CA LYS A 51 1.97 -12.17 10.25
C LYS A 51 2.56 -10.90 10.85
N GLY A 52 3.64 -10.38 10.27
CA GLY A 52 4.24 -9.11 10.69
C GLY A 52 3.30 -7.92 10.50
N LEU A 53 2.54 -7.84 9.39
CA LEU A 53 1.53 -6.79 9.22
C LEU A 53 0.42 -6.88 10.26
N ALA A 54 -0.07 -8.09 10.54
CA ALA A 54 -1.09 -8.33 11.56
C ALA A 54 -0.58 -7.92 12.95
N LEU A 55 0.64 -8.31 13.31
CA LEU A 55 1.28 -7.93 14.57
C LEU A 55 1.45 -6.41 14.71
N ARG A 56 1.86 -5.73 13.62
CA ARG A 56 2.21 -4.31 13.64
C ARG A 56 1.01 -3.36 13.54
N TYR A 57 -0.04 -3.78 12.83
CA TYR A 57 -1.15 -2.91 12.40
C TYR A 57 -2.54 -3.46 12.72
N GLY A 58 -2.62 -4.71 13.21
CA GLY A 58 -3.87 -5.45 13.39
C GLY A 58 -4.42 -6.01 12.07
N LYS A 59 -5.14 -7.14 12.14
CA LYS A 59 -5.71 -7.77 10.94
C LYS A 59 -6.88 -6.99 10.35
N THR A 60 -7.69 -6.34 11.20
CA THR A 60 -8.85 -5.54 10.80
C THR A 60 -8.50 -4.46 9.77
N MET A 61 -7.38 -3.75 9.97
CA MET A 61 -6.91 -2.73 9.04
C MET A 61 -6.54 -3.31 7.67
N GLN A 62 -6.05 -4.55 7.63
CA GLN A 62 -5.65 -5.24 6.40
C GLN A 62 -6.85 -5.72 5.57
N CYS A 63 -8.06 -5.67 6.14
CA CYS A 63 -9.32 -6.00 5.45
C CYS A 63 -9.90 -4.82 4.67
N ILE A 64 -9.33 -3.61 4.78
CA ILE A 64 -9.72 -2.48 3.93
C ILE A 64 -9.29 -2.77 2.48
N ALA A 65 -10.26 -2.72 1.57
CA ALA A 65 -10.02 -2.90 0.14
C ALA A 65 -9.84 -1.56 -0.58
N GLY A 66 -9.27 -1.60 -1.78
CA GLY A 66 -9.14 -0.44 -2.65
C GLY A 66 -8.72 -0.82 -4.05
N ILE A 67 -8.74 0.16 -4.95
CA ILE A 67 -8.35 0.00 -6.35
C ILE A 67 -7.02 0.68 -6.55
N HIS A 68 -6.07 -0.02 -7.18
CA HIS A 68 -4.86 0.62 -7.69
C HIS A 68 -4.94 0.81 -9.19
N TYR A 69 -4.59 2.00 -9.66
CA TYR A 69 -4.52 2.34 -11.09
C TYR A 69 -3.06 2.45 -11.51
N ASN A 70 -2.65 1.55 -12.42
CA ASN A 70 -1.29 1.51 -12.96
C ASN A 70 -1.27 2.25 -14.30
N PHE A 71 -0.37 3.22 -14.44
CA PHE A 71 -0.32 4.10 -15.61
C PHE A 71 1.11 4.31 -16.11
N SER A 72 1.27 4.25 -17.44
CA SER A 72 2.50 4.67 -18.11
C SER A 72 2.21 5.38 -19.43
N LEU A 73 3.06 6.34 -19.78
CA LEU A 73 3.07 6.90 -21.14
C LEU A 73 3.69 5.89 -22.12
N PRO A 74 3.27 5.92 -23.41
CA PRO A 74 3.89 5.11 -24.45
C PRO A 74 5.41 5.35 -24.54
N GLU A 75 6.19 4.27 -24.64
CA GLU A 75 7.66 4.36 -24.64
C GLU A 75 8.22 5.25 -25.76
N LYS A 76 7.53 5.31 -26.91
CA LYS A 76 7.90 6.14 -28.06
C LYS A 76 7.81 7.65 -27.80
N LEU A 77 7.11 8.10 -26.75
CA LEU A 77 7.01 9.52 -26.42
C LEU A 77 8.24 10.06 -25.69
N TRP A 78 8.97 9.23 -24.94
CA TRP A 78 10.08 9.72 -24.11
C TRP A 78 11.20 10.39 -24.90
N PRO A 79 11.68 9.85 -26.05
CA PRO A 79 12.70 10.53 -26.84
C PRO A 79 12.22 11.87 -27.41
N LEU A 80 10.93 11.97 -27.77
CA LEU A 80 10.32 13.18 -28.33
C LEU A 80 10.21 14.29 -27.27
N LEU A 81 9.69 13.95 -26.09
CA LEU A 81 9.56 14.87 -24.96
C LEU A 81 10.93 15.32 -24.45
N LYS A 82 11.89 14.38 -24.33
CA LYS A 82 13.27 14.68 -23.93
C LYS A 82 13.91 15.70 -24.87
N ALA A 83 13.77 15.50 -26.19
CA ALA A 83 14.31 16.41 -27.20
C ALA A 83 13.63 17.79 -27.14
N ALA A 84 12.31 17.83 -26.95
CA ALA A 84 11.55 19.07 -26.85
C ALA A 84 11.92 19.91 -25.61
N GLU A 85 12.24 19.25 -24.48
CA GLU A 85 12.67 19.92 -23.25
C GLU A 85 14.18 20.19 -23.20
N GLY A 86 14.95 19.78 -24.21
CA GLY A 86 16.40 19.96 -24.25
C GLY A 86 17.12 19.23 -23.11
N PHE A 87 16.55 18.13 -22.60
CA PHE A 87 17.11 17.43 -21.44
C PHE A 87 18.39 16.65 -21.80
N VAL A 88 19.43 16.84 -21.00
CA VAL A 88 20.71 16.13 -21.15
C VAL A 88 20.68 14.83 -20.34
N GLY A 89 20.71 13.69 -21.04
CA GLY A 89 20.75 12.36 -20.44
C GLY A 89 20.10 11.29 -21.31
N THR A 90 19.93 10.09 -20.75
CA THR A 90 19.25 8.99 -21.44
C THR A 90 17.73 9.15 -21.39
N ASP A 91 17.01 8.48 -22.29
CA ASP A 91 15.53 8.48 -22.28
C ASP A 91 14.98 7.93 -20.96
N ARG A 92 15.68 6.96 -20.36
CA ARG A 92 15.37 6.37 -19.06
C ARG A 92 15.49 7.39 -17.93
N ASP A 93 16.53 8.21 -17.95
CA ASP A 93 16.76 9.23 -16.93
C ASP A 93 15.67 10.30 -17.01
N PHE A 94 15.36 10.75 -18.23
CA PHE A 94 14.25 11.69 -18.47
C PHE A 94 12.91 11.10 -18.00
N GLN A 95 12.58 9.86 -18.40
CA GLN A 95 11.37 9.15 -17.96
C GLN A 95 11.25 9.12 -16.42
N SER A 96 12.34 8.85 -15.72
CA SER A 96 12.34 8.80 -14.26
C SER A 96 12.14 10.19 -13.64
N VAL A 97 12.80 11.23 -14.16
CA VAL A 97 12.61 12.62 -13.71
C VAL A 97 11.17 13.06 -13.95
N SER A 98 10.59 12.77 -15.11
CA SER A 98 9.21 13.12 -15.45
C SER A 98 8.20 12.40 -14.54
N TYR A 99 8.38 11.11 -14.25
CA TYR A 99 7.47 10.40 -13.32
C TYR A 99 7.61 10.87 -11.88
N ILE A 100 8.81 11.22 -11.42
CA ILE A 100 8.98 11.84 -10.10
C ILE A 100 8.26 13.21 -10.05
N ALA A 101 8.35 14.01 -11.12
CA ALA A 101 7.59 15.25 -11.24
C ALA A 101 6.06 15.02 -11.24
N LEU A 102 5.59 14.00 -11.95
CA LEU A 102 4.19 13.57 -11.92
C LEU A 102 3.76 13.21 -10.50
N ILE A 103 4.57 12.45 -9.76
CA ILE A 103 4.28 12.08 -8.37
C ILE A 103 4.16 13.32 -7.48
N ARG A 104 5.03 14.32 -7.63
CA ARG A 104 4.90 15.59 -6.88
C ARG A 104 3.59 16.29 -7.18
N ASN A 105 3.20 16.39 -8.45
CA ASN A 105 1.93 16.99 -8.84
C ASN A 105 0.73 16.17 -8.34
N PHE A 106 0.80 14.85 -8.43
CA PHE A 106 -0.23 13.96 -7.91
C PHE A 106 -0.43 14.19 -6.41
N ARG A 107 0.64 14.23 -5.62
CA ARG A 107 0.55 14.49 -4.16
C ARG A 107 -0.08 15.86 -3.85
N ARG A 108 0.09 16.86 -4.71
CA ARG A 108 -0.52 18.19 -4.55
C ARG A 108 -2.02 18.19 -4.82
N TYR A 109 -2.50 17.34 -5.74
CA TYR A 109 -3.89 17.36 -6.23
C TYR A 109 -4.69 16.07 -5.93
N SER A 110 -4.11 15.09 -5.24
CA SER A 110 -4.77 13.80 -4.98
C SER A 110 -6.06 13.92 -4.17
N TRP A 111 -6.23 15.01 -3.43
CA TRP A 111 -7.47 15.33 -2.72
C TRP A 111 -8.68 15.39 -3.66
N LEU A 112 -8.49 15.80 -4.91
CA LEU A 112 -9.58 15.89 -5.88
C LEU A 112 -10.13 14.50 -6.23
N LEU A 113 -9.27 13.49 -6.29
CA LEU A 113 -9.72 12.11 -6.50
C LEU A 113 -10.53 11.60 -5.31
N MET A 114 -10.12 11.95 -4.08
CA MET A 114 -10.88 11.60 -2.88
C MET A 114 -12.20 12.34 -2.80
N TYR A 115 -12.28 13.56 -3.34
CA TYR A 115 -13.51 14.32 -3.42
C TYR A 115 -14.49 13.72 -4.45
N LEU A 116 -14.00 13.39 -5.66
CA LEU A 116 -14.84 12.91 -6.77
C LEU A 116 -15.20 11.43 -6.68
N PHE A 117 -14.29 10.60 -6.18
CA PHE A 117 -14.40 9.13 -6.20
C PHE A 117 -14.33 8.50 -4.81
N GLY A 118 -14.26 9.31 -3.76
CA GLY A 118 -14.38 8.82 -2.39
C GLY A 118 -15.74 8.17 -2.19
N ALA A 119 -15.74 6.87 -1.90
CA ALA A 119 -16.95 6.07 -1.71
C ALA A 119 -16.89 5.27 -0.39
N SER A 120 -16.36 5.90 0.66
CA SER A 120 -16.34 5.32 2.01
C SER A 120 -16.64 6.35 3.10
N PRO A 121 -17.81 7.01 3.07
CA PRO A 121 -18.20 7.99 4.09
C PRO A 121 -18.59 7.35 5.44
N ALA A 122 -18.83 6.04 5.44
CA ALA A 122 -19.30 5.27 6.58
C ALA A 122 -18.54 3.94 6.71
N LEU A 123 -18.58 3.35 7.90
CA LEU A 123 -18.00 2.06 8.25
C LEU A 123 -18.78 1.38 9.38
N ASP A 124 -18.59 0.08 9.52
CA ASP A 124 -19.13 -0.70 10.63
C ASP A 124 -18.50 -0.28 11.97
N ALA A 125 -19.29 -0.07 13.02
CA ALA A 125 -18.84 0.37 14.33
C ALA A 125 -17.84 -0.61 14.96
N GLY A 126 -18.02 -1.91 14.72
CA GLY A 126 -17.13 -2.97 15.17
C GLY A 126 -15.72 -2.90 14.57
N PHE A 127 -15.54 -2.23 13.43
CA PHE A 127 -14.23 -2.01 12.80
C PHE A 127 -13.25 -1.27 13.72
N LEU A 128 -13.74 -0.39 14.58
CA LEU A 128 -12.90 0.41 15.46
C LEU A 128 -12.41 -0.37 16.68
N ARG A 129 -13.13 -1.42 17.09
CA ARG A 129 -12.78 -2.27 18.24
C ARG A 129 -12.48 -1.46 19.51
N GLY A 130 -13.30 -0.45 19.78
CA GLY A 130 -13.16 0.44 20.93
C GLY A 130 -12.09 1.54 20.80
N ARG A 131 -11.42 1.67 19.65
CA ARG A 131 -10.51 2.81 19.38
C ARG A 131 -11.29 4.12 19.41
N SER A 132 -10.70 5.14 20.03
CA SER A 132 -11.25 6.50 20.04
C SER A 132 -11.41 7.06 18.63
N HIS A 133 -12.52 7.75 18.38
CA HIS A 133 -12.85 8.34 17.07
C HIS A 133 -13.70 9.60 17.22
N GLN A 134 -13.82 10.33 16.11
CA GLN A 134 -14.65 11.53 15.99
C GLN A 134 -15.86 11.31 15.07
N LEU A 135 -16.13 10.07 14.66
CA LEU A 135 -17.29 9.72 13.83
C LEU A 135 -18.60 9.87 14.60
N GLU A 136 -19.65 10.21 13.87
CA GLU A 136 -21.03 10.22 14.35
C GLU A 136 -21.67 8.84 14.18
N GLN A 137 -22.62 8.50 15.06
CA GLN A 137 -23.43 7.29 14.95
C GLN A 137 -24.58 7.52 13.96
N LEU A 138 -24.68 6.72 12.90
CA LEU A 138 -25.79 6.75 11.95
C LEU A 138 -26.97 5.87 12.41
N ASP A 139 -26.65 4.65 12.83
CA ASP A 139 -27.55 3.61 13.36
C ASP A 139 -26.76 2.74 14.36
N PRO A 140 -27.32 1.70 15.02
CA PRO A 140 -26.59 0.92 16.02
C PRO A 140 -25.23 0.35 15.58
N ASP A 141 -25.08 0.03 14.30
CA ASP A 141 -23.92 -0.69 13.76
C ASP A 141 -23.07 0.18 12.82
N THR A 142 -23.51 1.38 12.46
CA THR A 142 -22.85 2.22 11.45
C THR A 142 -22.34 3.54 12.02
N LEU A 143 -21.06 3.82 11.77
CA LEU A 143 -20.42 5.11 12.02
C LEU A 143 -20.15 5.85 10.72
N TYR A 144 -20.28 7.17 10.72
CA TYR A 144 -20.06 8.00 9.53
C TYR A 144 -19.66 9.44 9.88
N LEU A 145 -19.38 10.24 8.85
CA LEU A 145 -19.32 11.69 8.96
C LEU A 145 -20.14 12.31 7.80
N PRO A 146 -21.00 13.31 8.05
CA PRO A 146 -21.89 13.88 7.04
C PRO A 146 -21.20 14.40 5.77
N TYR A 147 -19.95 14.85 5.90
CA TYR A 147 -19.16 15.42 4.80
C TYR A 147 -17.93 14.59 4.44
N ALA A 148 -17.73 13.41 5.04
CA ALA A 148 -16.63 12.55 4.64
C ALA A 148 -16.85 12.01 3.24
N THR A 149 -15.78 11.93 2.45
CA THR A 149 -15.81 11.25 1.15
C THR A 149 -15.15 9.88 1.24
N SER A 150 -14.00 9.77 1.91
CA SER A 150 -13.22 8.53 1.99
C SER A 150 -12.54 8.30 3.34
N LEU A 151 -13.24 7.67 4.28
CA LEU A 151 -12.68 7.22 5.56
C LEU A 151 -11.57 6.17 5.38
N ARG A 152 -11.54 5.42 4.27
CA ARG A 152 -10.40 4.55 3.90
C ARG A 152 -9.06 5.30 3.90
N MET A 153 -9.08 6.58 3.52
CA MET A 153 -7.89 7.42 3.36
C MET A 153 -7.67 8.35 4.55
N SER A 154 -8.46 8.21 5.62
CA SER A 154 -8.27 8.95 6.86
C SER A 154 -7.34 8.20 7.81
N ASP A 155 -7.14 8.81 8.97
CA ASP A 155 -6.45 8.24 10.12
C ASP A 155 -7.08 6.95 10.68
N LEU A 156 -8.30 6.59 10.26
CA LEU A 156 -8.91 5.30 10.62
C LEU A 156 -8.40 4.15 9.74
N GLY A 157 -7.81 4.50 8.60
CA GLY A 157 -7.16 3.60 7.68
C GLY A 157 -5.74 3.23 8.12
N TYR A 158 -4.78 3.30 7.20
CA TYR A 158 -3.44 2.79 7.42
C TYR A 158 -2.60 3.71 8.32
N GLN A 159 -2.63 3.50 9.65
CA GLN A 159 -1.79 4.20 10.60
C GLN A 159 -0.65 3.32 11.12
N SER A 160 0.56 3.87 11.06
CA SER A 160 1.75 3.27 11.68
C SER A 160 2.59 4.37 12.32
N ASN A 161 2.70 4.34 13.65
CA ASN A 161 3.62 5.22 14.38
C ASN A 161 5.07 5.03 13.94
N ALA A 162 5.46 3.82 13.51
CA ALA A 162 6.78 3.55 12.98
C ALA A 162 7.05 4.30 11.66
N GLN A 163 6.00 4.58 10.87
CA GLN A 163 6.11 5.26 9.58
C GLN A 163 5.81 6.77 9.67
N ALA A 164 5.41 7.31 10.81
CA ALA A 164 5.04 8.73 10.95
C ALA A 164 6.18 9.70 10.56
N GLY A 165 7.44 9.33 10.81
CA GLY A 165 8.61 10.09 10.38
C GLY A 165 9.10 9.78 8.95
N LEU A 166 8.52 8.79 8.28
CA LEU A 166 8.95 8.36 6.95
C LEU A 166 8.29 9.22 5.88
N THR A 167 8.94 10.34 5.54
CA THR A 167 8.59 11.16 4.39
C THR A 167 9.67 11.06 3.32
N PRO A 168 9.57 10.12 2.37
CA PRO A 168 10.51 10.05 1.26
C PRO A 168 10.53 11.38 0.49
N CYS A 169 11.73 11.78 0.09
CA CYS A 169 11.90 12.93 -0.78
C CYS A 169 11.53 12.54 -2.22
N TYR A 170 10.61 13.28 -2.83
CA TYR A 170 10.18 13.07 -4.22
C TYR A 170 10.79 14.11 -5.18
N ASN A 171 12.02 14.54 -4.92
CA ASN A 171 12.73 15.46 -5.82
C ASN A 171 13.44 14.70 -6.94
N ASP A 172 14.00 13.54 -6.61
CA ASP A 172 14.69 12.65 -7.54
C ASP A 172 14.54 11.19 -7.09
N LEU A 173 14.85 10.26 -8.00
CA LEU A 173 14.71 8.82 -7.76
C LEU A 173 15.69 8.31 -6.70
N ALA A 174 16.92 8.85 -6.65
CA ALA A 174 17.95 8.38 -5.73
C ALA A 174 17.52 8.67 -4.29
N SER A 175 17.14 9.92 -4.00
CA SER A 175 16.61 10.36 -2.71
C SER A 175 15.41 9.52 -2.27
N TYR A 176 14.47 9.24 -3.18
CA TYR A 176 13.33 8.36 -2.89
C TYR A 176 13.78 6.95 -2.50
N THR A 177 14.66 6.33 -3.29
CA THR A 177 15.14 4.96 -3.02
C THR A 177 15.99 4.86 -1.77
N ASP A 178 16.77 5.89 -1.45
CA ASP A 178 17.60 5.93 -0.25
C ASP A 178 16.76 6.07 1.02
N SER A 179 15.68 6.87 0.99
CA SER A 179 14.72 6.93 2.11
C SER A 179 14.12 5.56 2.41
N LEU A 180 13.69 4.82 1.38
CA LEU A 180 13.13 3.48 1.58
C LEU A 180 14.20 2.46 2.00
N ARG A 181 15.42 2.55 1.45
CA ARG A 181 16.55 1.69 1.86
C ARG A 181 16.87 1.87 3.34
N LYS A 182 16.88 3.11 3.83
CA LYS A 182 17.04 3.41 5.26
C LYS A 182 15.91 2.78 6.08
N ALA A 183 14.65 2.98 5.68
CA ALA A 183 13.50 2.46 6.41
C ALA A 183 13.48 0.93 6.53
N VAL A 184 13.90 0.19 5.50
CA VAL A 184 14.02 -1.29 5.58
C VAL A 184 15.26 -1.78 6.33
N ALA A 185 16.14 -0.87 6.76
CA ALA A 185 17.40 -1.17 7.46
C ALA A 185 17.48 -0.59 8.88
N THR A 186 16.51 0.23 9.29
CA THR A 186 16.48 0.88 10.62
C THR A 186 15.58 0.10 11.57
N PRO A 187 16.11 -0.49 12.66
CA PRO A 187 15.31 -1.11 13.72
C PRO A 187 14.32 -0.14 14.36
N TYR A 188 13.14 -0.62 14.72
CA TYR A 188 12.13 0.15 15.47
C TYR A 188 11.91 -0.50 16.84
N ALA A 189 12.15 0.25 17.92
CA ALA A 189 12.25 -0.31 19.27
C ALA A 189 11.05 -1.21 19.68
N PRO A 190 9.78 -0.81 19.50
CA PRO A 190 8.64 -1.69 19.77
C PRO A 190 8.67 -3.02 19.00
N TYR A 191 9.18 -3.03 17.76
CA TYR A 191 9.29 -4.28 16.98
C TYR A 191 10.49 -5.12 17.40
N VAL A 192 11.55 -4.48 17.91
CA VAL A 192 12.71 -5.17 18.48
C VAL A 192 12.33 -5.90 19.77
N GLU A 193 11.55 -5.26 20.63
CA GLU A 193 11.06 -5.86 21.89
C GLU A 193 10.24 -7.14 21.64
N VAL A 194 9.45 -7.16 20.57
CA VAL A 194 8.70 -8.36 20.16
C VAL A 194 9.61 -9.46 19.60
N GLY A 195 10.71 -9.10 18.94
CA GLY A 195 11.60 -10.05 18.27
C GLY A 195 11.02 -10.63 16.97
N THR A 196 11.80 -11.45 16.27
CA THR A 196 11.35 -12.11 15.02
C THR A 196 10.61 -13.42 15.25
N HIS A 197 10.76 -14.02 16.44
CA HIS A 197 10.17 -15.30 16.81
C HIS A 197 9.45 -15.22 18.15
N GLN A 198 8.34 -15.95 18.26
CA GLN A 198 7.66 -16.24 19.52
C GLN A 198 7.33 -17.74 19.53
N ASP A 199 7.63 -18.42 20.64
CA ASP A 199 7.40 -19.86 20.80
C ASP A 199 7.99 -20.73 19.66
N GLY A 200 9.14 -20.31 19.10
CA GLY A 200 9.81 -20.98 17.99
C GLY A 200 9.27 -20.64 16.60
N GLU A 201 8.20 -19.85 16.50
CA GLU A 201 7.53 -19.50 15.24
C GLU A 201 7.87 -18.09 14.77
N TRP A 202 8.06 -17.92 13.46
CA TRP A 202 8.26 -16.59 12.86
C TRP A 202 7.01 -15.72 12.99
N VAL A 203 7.16 -14.53 13.57
CA VAL A 203 6.05 -13.55 13.72
C VAL A 203 6.22 -12.30 12.86
N GLN A 204 7.44 -12.00 12.40
CA GLN A 204 7.75 -10.93 11.44
C GLN A 204 9.09 -11.20 10.75
N LEU A 205 9.31 -10.62 9.57
CA LEU A 205 10.55 -10.85 8.79
C LEU A 205 11.81 -10.24 9.42
N ASN A 206 11.65 -9.08 10.05
CA ASN A 206 12.69 -8.35 10.76
C ASN A 206 12.02 -7.40 11.76
N THR A 207 12.83 -6.60 12.46
CA THR A 207 12.37 -5.66 13.48
C THR A 207 12.55 -4.19 13.03
N ASN A 208 12.66 -3.96 11.72
CA ASN A 208 12.87 -2.65 11.13
C ASN A 208 11.55 -1.89 10.91
N ILE A 209 11.64 -0.56 10.71
CA ILE A 209 10.50 0.31 10.41
C ILE A 209 9.61 -0.31 9.32
N LEU A 210 10.23 -0.84 8.26
CA LEU A 210 9.55 -1.64 7.24
C LEU A 210 10.17 -3.04 7.17
N GLN A 211 9.34 -4.09 7.11
CA GLN A 211 9.84 -5.44 6.82
C GLN A 211 10.45 -5.49 5.41
N ILE A 212 9.71 -4.94 4.45
CA ILE A 212 10.08 -4.82 3.04
C ILE A 212 9.48 -3.54 2.46
N GLU A 213 9.96 -3.13 1.29
CA GLU A 213 9.55 -1.90 0.60
C GLU A 213 8.03 -1.80 0.38
N ASN A 214 7.37 -2.94 0.20
CA ASN A 214 5.94 -2.98 -0.08
C ASN A 214 5.08 -2.49 1.10
N GLU A 215 5.62 -2.52 2.32
CA GLU A 215 4.96 -2.06 3.55
C GLU A 215 4.83 -0.54 3.65
N TYR A 216 5.62 0.21 2.88
CA TYR A 216 5.57 1.67 2.89
C TYR A 216 4.23 2.19 2.35
N TYR A 217 3.36 2.70 3.21
CA TYR A 217 2.06 3.22 2.76
C TYR A 217 2.21 4.56 2.01
N SER A 218 1.63 4.66 0.81
CA SER A 218 1.63 5.87 -0.01
C SER A 218 0.45 5.84 -0.99
N ASN A 219 -0.08 7.02 -1.33
CA ASN A 219 -1.16 7.22 -2.30
C ASN A 219 -0.69 7.07 -3.77
N ILE A 220 0.61 7.16 -4.01
CA ILE A 220 1.21 6.90 -5.32
C ILE A 220 2.62 6.33 -5.13
N ARG A 221 3.02 5.39 -6.00
CA ARG A 221 4.35 4.78 -5.98
C ARG A 221 4.98 4.78 -7.38
N PRO A 222 6.29 5.09 -7.51
CA PRO A 222 7.04 4.77 -8.72
C PRO A 222 7.25 3.26 -8.79
N LYS A 223 7.15 2.69 -9.99
CA LYS A 223 7.22 1.25 -10.21
C LYS A 223 8.05 0.89 -11.44
N ARG A 224 8.64 -0.29 -11.36
CA ARG A 224 9.22 -1.01 -12.50
C ARG A 224 8.96 -2.50 -12.30
N VAL A 225 8.73 -3.22 -13.40
CA VAL A 225 8.59 -4.67 -13.35
C VAL A 225 9.88 -5.29 -12.79
N THR A 226 9.73 -6.13 -11.77
CA THR A 226 10.81 -6.85 -11.10
C THR A 226 11.05 -8.19 -11.78
N TYR A 227 12.31 -8.60 -11.89
CA TYR A 227 12.65 -9.97 -12.24
C TYR A 227 12.49 -10.91 -11.02
N THR A 228 12.50 -12.22 -11.28
CA THR A 228 12.39 -13.23 -10.23
C THR A 228 13.49 -13.04 -9.18
N GLY A 229 13.10 -12.87 -7.91
CA GLY A 229 14.01 -12.66 -6.78
C GLY A 229 14.52 -11.23 -6.62
N GLU A 230 14.15 -10.30 -7.50
CA GLU A 230 14.60 -8.91 -7.44
C GLU A 230 13.72 -8.07 -6.50
N ARG A 231 14.35 -7.23 -5.67
CA ARG A 231 13.60 -6.27 -4.84
C ARG A 231 13.12 -5.08 -5.66
N PRO A 232 11.94 -4.51 -5.35
CA PRO A 232 11.42 -3.33 -6.06
C PRO A 232 12.39 -2.14 -6.13
N ILE A 233 13.13 -1.83 -5.05
CA ILE A 233 14.13 -0.76 -5.06
C ILE A 233 15.29 -1.08 -6.01
N GLN A 234 15.74 -2.33 -6.08
CA GLN A 234 16.82 -2.72 -6.98
C GLN A 234 16.41 -2.52 -8.44
N ALA A 235 15.18 -2.90 -8.78
CA ALA A 235 14.63 -2.67 -10.13
C ALA A 235 14.60 -1.18 -10.49
N LEU A 236 14.16 -0.33 -9.55
CA LEU A 236 14.11 1.12 -9.73
C LEU A 236 15.51 1.73 -9.88
N VAL A 237 16.47 1.37 -9.03
CA VAL A 237 17.84 1.90 -9.09
C VAL A 237 18.54 1.47 -10.38
N ALA A 238 18.42 0.20 -10.76
CA ALA A 238 19.12 -0.34 -11.93
C ALA A 238 18.52 0.17 -13.25
N ARG A 239 17.20 0.34 -13.30
CA ARG A 239 16.48 0.51 -14.57
C ARG A 239 15.53 1.70 -14.62
N GLY A 240 15.45 2.53 -13.58
CA GLY A 240 14.60 3.72 -13.53
C GLY A 240 13.11 3.39 -13.32
N ILE A 241 12.27 4.41 -13.39
CA ILE A 241 10.82 4.26 -13.29
C ILE A 241 10.26 3.83 -14.64
N GLN A 242 9.30 2.91 -14.64
CA GLN A 242 8.59 2.47 -15.86
C GLN A 242 7.15 2.99 -15.90
N TYR A 243 6.48 2.93 -14.74
CA TYR A 243 5.09 3.32 -14.58
C TYR A 243 4.86 3.83 -13.16
N VAL A 244 3.70 4.42 -12.92
CA VAL A 244 3.24 4.81 -11.58
C VAL A 244 2.03 3.98 -11.18
N GLU A 245 1.95 3.64 -9.90
CA GLU A 245 0.79 3.01 -9.27
C GLU A 245 0.12 4.03 -8.37
N VAL A 246 -1.06 4.51 -8.75
CA VAL A 246 -1.97 5.29 -7.91
C VAL A 246 -2.77 4.32 -7.03
N ARG A 247 -2.93 4.61 -5.74
CA ARG A 247 -3.40 3.67 -4.71
C ARG A 247 -4.52 4.24 -3.83
#